data_AF-A0A2V9IRR2-F1
#
_entry.id   AF-A0A2V9IRR2-F1
#
_cell.length_a   1.000
_cell.length_b   1.000
_cell.length_c   1.000
_cell.angle_alpha   90.00
_cell.angle_beta   90.00
_cell.angle_gamma   90.00
#
_symmetry.space_group_name_H-M   'P 1'
#
loop_
_entity.id
_entity.type
_entity.pdbx_description
1 polymer ?
#
loop_
_entity_poly.entity_id
_entity_poly.type
_entity_poly.pdbx_seq_one_letter_code
_entity_poly.pdbx_strand_id
1 'polypeptide(L)'
;MFAFNRSFTYRTAENTYELDPYAGFLVPPERTLAGPIRAWMRASGVFGRVVEPGSGLTPTLVAEVSVNELYGDLRQASRPVGTMTIHFICYEVKDGDPGRIVLDRVCAHETPLARKTPNALMAAWDADLREIMGEINSEYSKAISNDR
;
A
#
# COMPACT_ATOMS: atom_id res chain seq x y z
N MET A 1 -6.50 -4.07 -20.34
CA MET A 1 -7.66 -4.33 -19.46
C MET A 1 -7.16 -5.20 -18.32
N PHE A 2 -6.68 -4.59 -17.23
CA PHE A 2 -6.26 -5.34 -16.05
C PHE A 2 -7.53 -5.89 -15.39
N ALA A 3 -7.66 -7.20 -15.32
CA ALA A 3 -8.74 -7.81 -14.56
C ALA A 3 -8.59 -7.31 -13.12
N PHE A 4 -9.60 -6.58 -12.61
CA PHE A 4 -9.71 -6.25 -11.19
C PHE A 4 -9.94 -7.55 -10.42
N ASN A 5 -8.86 -8.28 -10.21
CA ASN A 5 -8.92 -9.57 -9.56
C ASN A 5 -9.22 -9.33 -8.09
N ARG A 6 -10.38 -9.84 -7.67
CA ARG A 6 -10.82 -9.78 -6.29
C ARG A 6 -10.34 -10.99 -5.49
N SER A 7 -9.81 -12.03 -6.12
CA SER A 7 -9.32 -13.20 -5.39
C SER A 7 -7.99 -12.93 -4.71
N PHE A 8 -7.77 -13.60 -3.58
CA PHE A 8 -6.42 -13.66 -3.01
C PHE A 8 -5.51 -14.40 -3.99
N THR A 9 -4.26 -13.98 -4.05
CA THR A 9 -3.28 -14.54 -4.99
C THR A 9 -2.15 -15.16 -4.20
N TYR A 10 -1.72 -16.35 -4.60
CA TYR A 10 -0.57 -17.03 -4.04
C TYR A 10 0.50 -17.24 -5.10
N ARG A 11 1.75 -16.91 -4.79
CA ARG A 11 2.90 -17.22 -5.64
C ARG A 11 3.43 -18.60 -5.27
N THR A 12 3.39 -19.55 -6.22
CA THR A 12 3.76 -20.96 -5.98
C THR A 12 5.08 -21.35 -6.64
N ALA A 13 5.51 -20.60 -7.67
CA ALA A 13 6.84 -20.68 -8.28
C ALA A 13 7.30 -19.29 -8.74
N GLU A 14 8.50 -19.18 -9.32
CA GLU A 14 9.09 -17.89 -9.72
C GLU A 14 8.12 -17.00 -10.50
N ASN A 15 7.42 -17.52 -11.51
CA ASN A 15 6.46 -16.76 -12.31
C ASN A 15 5.08 -17.43 -12.35
N THR A 16 4.72 -18.15 -11.28
CA THR A 16 3.45 -18.88 -11.19
C THR A 16 2.61 -18.36 -10.04
N TYR A 17 1.40 -17.94 -10.38
CA TYR A 17 0.43 -17.39 -9.44
C TYR A 17 -0.88 -18.17 -9.53
N GLU A 18 -1.43 -18.49 -8.37
CA GLU A 18 -2.70 -19.19 -8.21
C GLU A 18 -3.68 -18.32 -7.46
N LEU A 19 -4.94 -18.34 -7.90
CA LEU A 19 -6.01 -17.62 -7.24
C LEU A 19 -6.66 -18.50 -6.19
N ASP A 20 -6.97 -17.91 -5.04
CA ASP A 20 -7.81 -18.55 -4.05
C ASP A 20 -9.25 -18.61 -4.56
N PRO A 21 -9.84 -19.80 -4.74
CA PRO A 21 -11.21 -19.93 -5.20
C PRO A 21 -12.25 -19.67 -4.09
N TYR A 22 -11.82 -19.64 -2.82
CA TYR A 22 -12.69 -19.51 -1.65
C TYR A 22 -12.54 -18.17 -0.93
N ALA A 23 -11.45 -17.43 -1.17
CA ALA A 23 -11.18 -16.14 -0.54
C ALA A 23 -10.92 -15.02 -1.54
N GLY A 24 -11.46 -13.84 -1.22
CA GLY A 24 -11.26 -12.65 -2.01
C GLY A 24 -11.74 -11.39 -1.30
N PHE A 25 -11.34 -10.25 -1.86
CA PHE A 25 -11.77 -8.92 -1.48
C PHE A 25 -13.18 -8.64 -2.00
N LEU A 26 -13.97 -7.90 -1.22
CA LEU A 26 -15.30 -7.43 -1.63
C LEU A 26 -15.21 -6.38 -2.77
N VAL A 27 -14.19 -5.53 -2.71
CA VAL A 27 -13.84 -4.51 -3.70
C VAL A 27 -12.38 -4.69 -4.12
N PRO A 28 -11.92 -4.12 -5.25
CA PRO A 28 -10.53 -4.25 -5.66
C PRO A 28 -9.56 -3.87 -4.54
N PRO A 29 -8.42 -4.57 -4.40
CA PRO A 29 -7.49 -4.37 -3.28
C PRO A 29 -7.01 -2.92 -3.15
N GLU A 30 -6.81 -2.22 -4.27
CA GLU A 30 -6.40 -0.82 -4.30
C GLU A 30 -7.45 0.08 -3.63
N ARG A 31 -8.74 -0.21 -3.86
CA ARG A 31 -9.84 0.48 -3.17
C ARG A 31 -9.94 0.09 -1.70
N THR A 32 -9.66 -1.17 -1.37
CA THR A 32 -9.67 -1.67 0.01
C THR A 32 -8.58 -0.97 0.83
N LEU A 33 -7.39 -0.79 0.27
CA LEU A 33 -6.23 -0.21 0.95
C LEU A 33 -6.30 1.32 1.07
N ALA A 34 -7.01 1.99 0.16
CA ALA A 34 -7.08 3.45 0.15
C ALA A 34 -7.65 4.05 1.46
N GLY A 35 -8.62 3.39 2.09
CA GLY A 35 -9.20 3.81 3.37
C GLY A 35 -8.18 3.75 4.53
N PRO A 36 -7.61 2.57 4.82
CA PRO A 36 -6.54 2.40 5.81
C PRO A 36 -5.34 3.33 5.58
N ILE A 37 -4.87 3.49 4.33
CA ILE A 37 -3.75 4.41 4.01
C ILE A 37 -4.10 5.84 4.41
N ARG A 38 -5.29 6.34 4.05
CA ARG A 38 -5.73 7.68 4.47
C ARG A 38 -5.84 7.79 5.98
N ALA A 39 -6.30 6.75 6.67
CA ALA A 39 -6.37 6.74 8.13
C ALA A 39 -4.97 6.86 8.75
N TRP A 40 -3.98 6.12 8.24
CA TRP A 40 -2.58 6.22 8.66
C TRP A 40 -1.98 7.60 8.41
N MET A 41 -2.21 8.19 7.23
CA MET A 41 -1.75 9.55 6.93
C MET A 41 -2.40 10.60 7.84
N ARG A 42 -3.67 10.42 8.24
CA ARG A 42 -4.32 11.31 9.23
C ARG A 42 -3.75 11.14 10.62
N ALA A 43 -3.53 9.90 11.04
CA ALA A 43 -3.08 9.56 12.38
C ALA A 43 -1.60 9.89 12.63
N SER A 44 -0.78 9.95 11.58
CA SER A 44 0.66 10.22 11.72
C SER A 44 0.98 11.65 12.16
N GLY A 45 0.08 12.61 11.91
CA GLY A 45 0.27 14.02 12.28
C GLY A 45 1.38 14.74 11.50
N VAL A 46 2.05 14.06 10.56
CA VAL A 46 3.11 14.65 9.70
C VAL A 46 2.51 15.34 8.47
N PHE A 47 1.31 14.94 8.08
CA PHE A 47 0.51 15.61 7.06
C PHE A 47 -0.42 16.62 7.70
N GLY A 48 -0.76 17.68 6.95
CA GLY A 48 -1.81 18.62 7.35
C GLY A 48 -3.19 17.96 7.29
N ARG A 49 -4.10 18.52 6.50
CA ARG A 49 -5.45 17.95 6.34
C ARG A 49 -5.47 16.94 5.20
N VAL A 50 -5.68 15.67 5.52
CA VAL A 50 -5.84 14.59 4.52
C VAL A 50 -7.30 14.47 4.08
N VAL A 51 -7.55 14.88 2.84
CA VAL A 51 -8.88 14.86 2.20
C VAL A 51 -8.99 13.73 1.18
N GLU A 52 -10.21 13.37 0.83
CA GLU A 52 -10.47 12.38 -0.22
C GLU A 52 -10.64 13.06 -1.59
N PRO A 53 -10.40 12.35 -2.71
CA PRO A 53 -10.72 12.87 -4.04
C PRO A 53 -12.18 13.32 -4.12
N GLY A 54 -12.42 14.50 -4.69
CA GLY A 54 -13.75 15.12 -4.76
C GLY A 54 -14.10 16.02 -3.58
N SER A 55 -13.20 16.23 -2.62
CA SER A 55 -13.34 17.28 -1.62
C SER A 55 -13.38 18.67 -2.27
N GLY A 56 -14.17 19.60 -1.71
CA GLY A 56 -14.16 21.01 -2.12
C GLY A 56 -12.94 21.80 -1.63
N LEU A 57 -12.02 21.17 -0.91
CA LEU A 57 -10.77 21.80 -0.46
C LEU A 57 -9.69 21.69 -1.54
N THR A 58 -8.96 22.77 -1.76
CA THR A 58 -7.81 22.78 -2.68
C THR A 58 -6.60 22.10 -2.00
N PRO A 59 -6.12 20.96 -2.51
CA PRO A 59 -4.94 20.31 -1.95
C PRO A 59 -3.67 21.07 -2.35
N THR A 60 -2.71 21.17 -1.44
CA THR A 60 -1.35 21.65 -1.73
C THR A 60 -0.38 20.52 -2.09
N LEU A 61 -0.76 19.28 -1.74
CA LEU A 61 -0.02 18.06 -2.00
C LEU A 61 -0.99 16.99 -2.46
N VAL A 62 -0.56 16.17 -3.41
CA VAL A 62 -1.25 14.96 -3.83
C VAL A 62 -0.34 13.76 -3.55
N ALA A 63 -0.96 12.67 -3.09
CA ALA A 63 -0.31 11.38 -2.93
C ALA A 63 -0.91 10.39 -3.94
N GLU A 64 -0.06 9.82 -4.77
CA GLU A 64 -0.36 8.70 -5.65
C GLU A 64 0.19 7.43 -5.03
N VAL A 65 -0.66 6.40 -4.94
CA VAL A 65 -0.31 5.14 -4.31
C VAL A 65 -0.67 4.00 -5.24
N SER A 66 0.33 3.21 -5.61
CA SER A 66 0.18 2.02 -6.44
C SER A 66 0.58 0.78 -5.65
N VAL A 67 -0.21 -0.29 -5.78
CA VAL A 67 0.11 -1.59 -5.20
C VAL A 67 0.77 -2.42 -6.28
N ASN A 68 2.08 -2.62 -6.17
CA ASN A 68 2.88 -3.33 -7.17
C ASN A 68 2.82 -4.83 -6.95
N GLU A 69 2.82 -5.26 -5.68
CA GLU A 69 2.71 -6.66 -5.28
C GLU A 69 1.76 -6.79 -4.10
N LEU A 70 0.90 -7.81 -4.16
CA LEU A 70 0.00 -8.20 -3.07
C LEU A 70 -0.37 -9.67 -3.24
N TYR A 71 0.39 -10.56 -2.61
CA TYR A 71 0.18 -12.00 -2.69
C TYR A 71 0.70 -12.72 -1.43
N GLY A 72 0.32 -13.97 -1.24
CA GLY A 72 1.01 -14.87 -0.33
C GLY A 72 2.10 -15.65 -1.07
N ASP A 73 3.36 -15.53 -0.68
CA ASP A 73 4.44 -16.35 -1.23
C ASP A 73 4.50 -17.71 -0.53
N LEU A 74 4.21 -18.76 -1.31
CA LEU A 74 4.19 -20.14 -0.86
C LEU A 74 5.33 -20.97 -1.50
N ARG A 75 6.26 -20.35 -2.24
CA ARG A 75 7.40 -21.02 -2.89
C ARG A 75 8.23 -21.81 -1.88
N GLN A 76 8.42 -21.25 -0.69
CA GLN A 76 9.03 -21.95 0.44
C GLN A 76 7.95 -22.53 1.35
N ALA A 77 7.60 -23.80 1.11
CA ALA A 77 6.48 -24.44 1.80
C ALA A 77 6.59 -24.46 3.34
N SER A 78 7.82 -24.44 3.89
CA SER A 78 8.11 -24.38 5.32
C SER A 78 8.03 -22.98 5.92
N ARG A 79 8.02 -21.93 5.08
CA ARG A 79 8.05 -20.52 5.49
C ARG A 79 7.18 -19.67 4.55
N PRO A 80 5.86 -19.87 4.54
CA PRO A 80 4.97 -19.01 3.78
C PRO A 80 5.01 -17.58 4.32
N VAL A 81 5.03 -16.59 3.43
CA VAL A 81 5.00 -15.15 3.79
C VAL A 81 3.90 -14.42 3.02
N GLY A 82 3.35 -13.36 3.60
CA GLY A 82 2.56 -12.37 2.88
C GLY A 82 3.54 -11.37 2.32
N THR A 83 3.38 -10.99 1.07
CA THR A 83 4.23 -10.01 0.39
C THR A 83 3.37 -8.84 -0.03
N MET A 84 3.81 -7.63 0.30
CA MET A 84 3.23 -6.42 -0.21
C MET A 84 4.30 -5.41 -0.60
N THR A 85 4.14 -4.85 -1.80
CA THR A 85 4.98 -3.77 -2.33
C THR A 85 4.11 -2.60 -2.74
N ILE A 86 4.36 -1.43 -2.15
CA ILE A 86 3.66 -0.18 -2.45
C ILE A 86 4.63 0.82 -3.05
N HIS A 87 4.24 1.45 -4.14
CA HIS A 87 4.89 2.64 -4.67
C HIS A 87 4.09 3.87 -4.24
N PHE A 88 4.74 4.75 -3.47
CA PHE A 88 4.17 5.97 -2.95
C PHE A 88 4.90 7.17 -3.55
N ILE A 89 4.13 8.02 -4.25
CA ILE A 89 4.62 9.29 -4.78
C ILE A 89 3.81 10.40 -4.12
N CYS A 90 4.48 11.41 -3.58
CA CYS A 90 3.87 12.63 -3.09
C CYS A 90 4.52 13.84 -3.75
N TYR A 91 3.69 14.73 -4.27
CA TYR A 91 4.13 15.91 -5.01
C TYR A 91 3.25 17.12 -4.70
N GLU A 92 3.82 18.30 -4.87
CA GLU A 92 3.12 19.58 -4.74
C GLU A 92 2.14 19.78 -5.88
N VAL A 93 1.00 20.42 -5.57
CA VAL A 93 0.05 20.85 -6.59
C VAL A 93 -0.13 22.35 -6.50
N LYS A 94 -0.01 23.02 -7.64
CA LYS A 94 -0.23 24.46 -7.77
C LYS A 94 -1.14 24.70 -8.96
N ASP A 95 -2.24 25.41 -8.72
CA ASP A 95 -3.25 25.73 -9.74
C ASP A 95 -3.81 24.51 -10.50
N GLY A 96 -3.74 23.32 -9.87
CA GLY A 96 -4.19 22.04 -10.45
C GLY A 96 -3.10 21.26 -11.18
N ASP A 97 -1.92 21.85 -11.39
CA ASP A 97 -0.81 21.19 -12.08
C ASP A 97 0.17 20.53 -11.08
N PRO A 98 0.74 19.36 -11.44
CA PRO A 98 1.76 18.69 -10.64
C PRO A 98 3.06 19.51 -10.65
N GLY A 99 3.57 19.78 -9.46
CA GLY A 99 4.82 20.48 -9.21
C GLY A 99 5.94 19.52 -8.80
N ARG A 100 6.74 19.95 -7.82
CA ARG A 100 7.89 19.20 -7.31
C ARG A 100 7.46 17.91 -6.62
N ILE A 101 8.18 16.81 -6.89
CA ILE A 101 8.07 15.56 -6.13
C ILE A 101 8.76 15.75 -4.77
N VAL A 102 7.99 15.61 -3.70
CA VAL A 102 8.46 15.68 -2.30
C VAL A 102 8.96 14.31 -1.84
N LEU A 103 8.29 13.23 -2.27
CA LEU A 103 8.66 11.87 -1.93
C LEU A 103 8.32 10.93 -3.08
N ASP A 104 9.24 10.02 -3.40
CA ASP A 104 9.02 8.91 -4.33
C ASP A 104 9.73 7.69 -3.74
N ARG A 105 8.94 6.71 -3.28
CA ARG A 105 9.45 5.53 -2.57
C ARG A 105 8.69 4.27 -2.94
N VAL A 106 9.44 3.21 -3.22
CA VAL A 106 8.93 1.85 -3.29
C VAL A 106 9.26 1.16 -1.97
N CYS A 107 8.24 0.79 -1.21
CA CYS A 107 8.38 0.11 0.07
C CYS A 107 7.86 -1.32 -0.09
N ALA A 108 8.68 -2.30 0.29
CA ALA A 108 8.35 -3.71 0.21
C ALA A 108 8.50 -4.34 1.59
N HIS A 109 7.50 -5.10 2.03
CA HIS A 109 7.55 -5.80 3.29
C HIS A 109 6.98 -7.21 3.13
N GLU A 110 7.54 -8.14 3.92
CA GLU A 110 7.10 -9.52 3.96
C GLU A 110 6.88 -9.99 5.40
N THR A 111 5.68 -10.49 5.69
CA THR A 111 5.33 -11.00 7.02
C THR A 111 5.07 -12.49 6.99
N PRO A 112 5.75 -13.31 7.83
CA PRO A 112 5.48 -14.74 7.92
C PRO A 112 4.03 -15.08 8.28
N LEU A 113 3.46 -16.05 7.58
CA LEU A 113 2.12 -16.56 7.88
C LEU A 113 2.19 -17.56 9.04
N ALA A 114 1.40 -17.29 10.09
CA ALA A 114 1.22 -18.25 11.18
C ALA A 114 0.58 -19.56 10.70
N ARG A 115 -0.29 -19.49 9.69
CA ARG A 115 -0.96 -20.63 9.03
C ARG A 115 -1.21 -20.29 7.57
N LYS A 116 -1.27 -21.28 6.69
CA LYS A 116 -1.66 -21.10 5.27
C LYS A 116 -3.18 -20.96 5.14
N THR A 117 -3.72 -19.86 5.67
CA THR A 117 -5.15 -19.56 5.60
C THR A 117 -5.38 -18.12 5.13
N PRO A 118 -6.52 -17.83 4.49
CA PRO A 118 -6.83 -16.47 4.05
C PRO A 118 -6.78 -15.43 5.17
N ASN A 119 -7.29 -15.77 6.36
CA ASN A 119 -7.25 -14.86 7.51
C ASN A 119 -5.83 -14.55 7.97
N ALA A 120 -4.92 -15.54 7.92
CA ALA A 120 -3.52 -15.33 8.27
C ALA A 120 -2.80 -14.48 7.21
N LEU A 121 -3.16 -14.63 5.93
CA LEU A 121 -2.64 -13.79 4.85
C LEU A 121 -3.11 -12.33 4.99
N MET A 122 -4.39 -12.10 5.29
CA MET A 122 -4.89 -10.75 5.59
C MET A 122 -4.16 -10.11 6.76
N ALA A 123 -3.95 -10.86 7.85
CA ALA A 123 -3.22 -10.36 9.01
C ALA A 123 -1.76 -10.03 8.67
N ALA A 124 -1.13 -10.80 7.77
CA ALA A 124 0.22 -10.50 7.28
C ALA A 124 0.24 -9.20 6.47
N TRP A 125 -0.69 -9.02 5.53
CA TRP A 125 -0.78 -7.76 4.76
C TRP A 125 -1.13 -6.54 5.63
N ASP A 126 -1.97 -6.70 6.66
CA ASP A 126 -2.24 -5.62 7.61
C ASP A 126 -0.97 -5.22 8.38
N ALA A 127 -0.12 -6.20 8.74
CA ALA A 127 1.17 -5.94 9.37
C ALA A 127 2.16 -5.27 8.39
N ASP A 128 2.25 -5.76 7.16
CA ASP A 128 3.09 -5.17 6.11
C ASP A 128 2.67 -3.72 5.83
N LEU A 129 1.36 -3.42 5.82
CA LEU A 129 0.85 -2.07 5.57
C LEU A 129 1.23 -1.12 6.69
N ARG A 130 1.18 -1.60 7.94
CA ARG A 130 1.60 -0.82 9.08
C ARG A 130 3.07 -0.43 9.00
N GLU A 131 3.95 -1.38 8.67
CA GLU A 131 5.38 -1.12 8.54
C GLU A 131 5.67 -0.15 7.37
N ILE A 132 5.08 -0.40 6.20
CA ILE A 132 5.21 0.48 5.03
C ILE A 132 4.73 1.90 5.34
N MET A 133 3.58 2.07 6.00
CA MET A 133 3.10 3.41 6.37
C MET A 133 4.00 4.07 7.41
N GLY A 134 4.61 3.30 8.32
CA GLY A 134 5.63 3.79 9.24
C GLY A 134 6.86 4.33 8.50
N GLU A 135 7.36 3.58 7.52
CA GLU A 135 8.48 3.97 6.66
C GLU A 135 8.16 5.25 5.88
N ILE A 136 7.01 5.30 5.19
CA ILE A 136 6.56 6.47 4.41
C ILE A 136 6.49 7.72 5.29
N ASN A 137 5.91 7.61 6.49
CA ASN A 137 5.81 8.75 7.41
C ASN A 137 7.18 9.26 7.86
N SER A 138 8.11 8.34 8.17
CA SER A 138 9.49 8.67 8.53
C SER A 138 10.21 9.36 7.37
N GLU A 139 10.15 8.80 6.16
CA GLU A 139 10.82 9.34 4.98
C GLU A 139 10.24 10.69 4.56
N TYR A 140 8.92 10.84 4.61
CA TYR A 140 8.26 12.12 4.37
C TYR A 140 8.72 13.19 5.36
N SER A 141 8.80 12.86 6.65
CA SER A 141 9.26 13.79 7.70
C SER A 141 10.69 14.27 7.46
N LYS A 142 11.58 13.37 7.02
CA LYS A 142 12.96 13.71 6.66
C LYS A 142 13.02 14.59 5.41
N ALA A 143 12.20 14.29 4.40
CA ALA A 143 12.16 15.05 3.15
C ALA A 143 11.77 16.51 3.40
N ILE A 144 10.73 16.76 4.23
CA ILE A 144 10.28 18.12 4.55
C ILE A 144 11.20 18.86 5.53
N SER A 145 11.99 18.16 6.34
CA SER A 145 12.96 18.80 7.23
C SER A 145 14.21 19.27 6.49
N ASN A 146 14.62 18.56 5.43
CA ASN A 146 15.78 18.93 4.62
C ASN A 146 15.53 20.11 3.67
N ASP A 147 14.27 20.50 3.48
CA ASP A 147 13.85 21.61 2.61
C ASP A 147 13.70 22.94 3.38
N ARG A 148 13.92 22.94 4.70
CA ARG A 148 13.91 24.12 5.57
C ARG A 148 15.32 24.59 5.89
#